data_AF-A0AB34IA66-F1
#
_entry.id   AF-A0AB34IA66-F1
#
_cell.length_a   1.000
_cell.length_b   1.000
_cell.length_c   1.000
_cell.angle_alpha   90.00
_cell.angle_beta   90.00
_cell.angle_gamma   90.00
#
_symmetry.space_group_name_H-M   'P 1'
#
loop_
_entity.id
_entity.type
_entity.pdbx_description
1 polymer ?
#
loop_
_entity_poly.entity_id
_entity_poly.type
_entity_poly.pdbx_seq_one_letter_code
_entity_poly.pdbx_strand_id
1 'polypeptide(L)'
;MAALLLLTALAAAAPPLSRAPTPLPPPDRLRREPAPLLAARPAPRALASALGWIVSLGSAAVYSPIAFRLLTTHEAEGLAIQTWLLSTVGFGAALVYPLRHRYPLSSYAEYVCLATQSALLLLCVAVYGGHATPLAACAGLSALLGIGAVGAALVPLRFTKIIQESRGAGSTLLIGSILPQITKNFRRRSGGGWSPISSALSASGAAIRVFTTIQLTGDRLLLVSFLIGAILNSILTAQILIFGNA
;
A
#
# COMPACT_ATOMS: atom_id res chain seq x y z
N MET A 1 7.76 -14.95 -21.85
CA MET A 1 6.82 -16.09 -21.97
C MET A 1 6.09 -16.40 -20.65
N ALA A 2 6.76 -16.35 -19.49
CA ALA A 2 6.12 -16.56 -18.18
C ALA A 2 5.05 -15.51 -17.81
N ALA A 3 5.23 -14.24 -18.19
CA ALA A 3 4.25 -13.18 -17.94
C ALA A 3 2.94 -13.33 -18.75
N LEU A 4 3.03 -13.88 -19.97
CA LEU A 4 1.85 -14.17 -20.80
C LEU A 4 1.07 -15.37 -20.24
N LEU A 5 1.79 -16.39 -19.75
CA LEU A 5 1.21 -17.56 -19.09
C LEU A 5 0.50 -17.22 -17.77
N LEU A 6 1.02 -16.23 -17.02
CA LEU A 6 0.40 -15.72 -15.81
C LEU A 6 -0.91 -14.96 -16.07
N LEU A 7 -0.98 -14.18 -17.16
CA LEU A 7 -2.20 -13.48 -17.57
C LEU A 7 -3.28 -14.45 -18.08
N THR A 8 -2.89 -15.51 -18.80
CA THR A 8 -3.84 -16.55 -19.25
C THR A 8 -4.34 -17.43 -18.10
N ALA A 9 -3.50 -17.71 -17.10
CA ALA A 9 -3.93 -18.47 -15.91
C ALA A 9 -4.89 -17.67 -15.02
N LEU A 10 -4.71 -16.35 -14.91
CA LEU A 10 -5.63 -15.47 -14.19
C LEU A 10 -6.98 -15.34 -14.91
N ALA A 11 -6.98 -15.35 -16.25
CA ALA A 11 -8.20 -15.31 -17.05
C ALA A 11 -8.99 -16.64 -17.02
N ALA A 12 -8.28 -17.79 -16.94
CA ALA A 12 -8.89 -19.12 -16.89
C ALA A 12 -9.53 -19.48 -15.53
N ALA A 13 -9.15 -18.77 -14.46
CA ALA A 13 -9.71 -18.97 -13.11
C ALA A 13 -11.00 -18.17 -12.83
N ALA A 14 -11.50 -17.39 -13.81
CA ALA A 14 -12.73 -16.62 -13.66
C ALA A 14 -13.98 -17.50 -13.93
N PRO A 15 -14.90 -17.66 -12.96
CA PRO A 15 -16.16 -18.37 -13.22
C PRO A 15 -17.04 -17.58 -14.21
N PRO A 16 -17.91 -18.27 -14.98
CA PRO A 16 -18.68 -17.66 -16.06
C PRO A 16 -19.58 -16.51 -15.57
N LEU A 17 -19.53 -15.39 -16.29
CA LEU A 17 -20.31 -14.17 -16.09
C LEU A 17 -21.80 -14.36 -16.40
N SER A 18 -22.49 -15.28 -15.74
CA SER A 18 -23.91 -15.59 -16.04
C SER A 18 -24.92 -15.22 -14.96
N ARG A 19 -24.55 -14.42 -13.95
CA ARG A 19 -25.55 -13.89 -12.99
C ARG A 19 -25.36 -12.39 -12.78
N ALA A 20 -26.30 -11.63 -13.32
CA ALA A 20 -26.52 -10.24 -12.92
C ALA A 20 -26.64 -10.19 -11.39
N PRO A 21 -25.90 -9.29 -10.71
CA PRO A 21 -26.03 -9.15 -9.27
C PRO A 21 -27.47 -8.73 -8.95
N THR A 22 -28.12 -9.45 -8.05
CA THR A 22 -29.35 -8.99 -7.40
C THR A 22 -29.13 -7.57 -6.87
N PRO A 23 -29.99 -6.58 -7.20
CA PRO A 23 -29.87 -5.24 -6.68
C PRO A 23 -29.91 -5.31 -5.16
N LEU A 24 -28.91 -4.69 -4.51
CA LEU A 24 -28.90 -4.54 -3.07
C LEU A 24 -30.19 -3.82 -2.62
N PRO A 25 -30.86 -4.26 -1.55
CA PRO A 25 -31.89 -3.43 -0.92
C PRO A 25 -31.29 -2.08 -0.52
N PRO A 26 -32.02 -0.96 -0.71
CA PRO A 26 -31.49 0.36 -0.43
C PRO A 26 -31.01 0.45 1.03
N PRO A 27 -29.87 1.10 1.32
CA PRO A 27 -29.31 1.19 2.65
C PRO A 27 -30.07 2.23 3.49
N ASP A 28 -31.35 1.97 3.78
CA ASP A 28 -32.24 2.94 4.44
C ASP A 28 -32.05 3.02 5.96
N ARG A 29 -30.98 2.43 6.52
CA ARG A 29 -30.68 2.53 7.96
C ARG A 29 -29.23 2.87 8.33
N LEU A 30 -28.42 3.33 7.37
CA LEU A 30 -27.08 3.89 7.64
C LEU A 30 -26.88 5.31 7.11
N ARG A 31 -27.96 6.03 6.77
CA ARG A 31 -27.92 7.51 6.78
C ARG A 31 -27.93 7.99 8.23
N ARG A 32 -26.83 7.74 8.96
CA ARG A 32 -26.39 8.78 9.89
C ARG A 32 -25.88 9.88 8.99
N GLU A 33 -26.71 10.91 8.78
CA GLU A 33 -26.22 12.13 8.17
C GLU A 33 -24.93 12.51 8.91
N PRO A 34 -23.78 12.64 8.22
CA PRO A 34 -22.63 13.24 8.87
C PRO A 34 -23.09 14.63 9.31
N ALA A 35 -22.94 14.92 10.61
CA ALA A 35 -23.14 16.26 11.15
C ALA A 35 -22.46 17.26 10.20
N PRO A 36 -23.11 18.37 9.80
CA PRO A 36 -22.65 19.24 8.74
C PRO A 36 -21.49 20.10 9.24
N LEU A 37 -20.33 19.49 9.47
CA LEU A 37 -19.08 20.20 9.63
C LEU A 37 -18.50 20.38 8.23
N LEU A 38 -18.92 21.50 7.62
CA LEU A 38 -18.55 22.04 6.32
C LEU A 38 -19.22 21.32 5.14
N ALA A 39 -20.37 21.87 4.74
CA ALA A 39 -20.89 21.75 3.37
C ALA A 39 -19.84 22.31 2.40
N ALA A 40 -18.86 21.48 2.02
CA ALA A 40 -17.82 21.84 1.10
C ALA A 40 -18.43 22.10 -0.28
N ARG A 41 -18.09 23.25 -0.86
CA ARG A 41 -18.44 23.65 -2.23
C ARG A 41 -18.20 22.46 -3.21
N PRO A 42 -18.90 22.37 -4.36
CA PRO A 42 -18.70 21.24 -5.30
C PRO A 42 -17.27 21.13 -5.87
N ALA A 43 -16.54 22.25 -5.95
CA ALA A 43 -15.17 22.31 -6.48
C ALA A 43 -14.12 21.46 -5.71
N PRO A 44 -14.00 21.51 -4.36
CA PRO A 44 -13.05 20.68 -3.62
C PRO A 44 -13.32 19.17 -3.72
N ARG A 45 -14.56 18.74 -3.95
CA ARG A 45 -14.91 17.31 -4.06
C ARG A 45 -14.49 16.70 -5.41
N ALA A 46 -14.65 17.46 -6.49
CA ALA A 46 -14.16 17.06 -7.81
C ALA A 46 -12.63 16.96 -7.83
N LEU A 47 -11.95 17.95 -7.23
CA LEU A 47 -10.50 17.95 -7.07
C LEU A 47 -10.02 16.75 -6.24
N ALA A 48 -10.67 16.46 -5.10
CA ALA A 48 -10.33 15.30 -4.28
C ALA A 48 -10.51 13.96 -5.03
N SER A 49 -11.53 13.87 -5.88
CA SER A 49 -11.76 12.67 -6.69
C SER A 49 -10.68 12.50 -7.76
N ALA A 50 -10.33 13.56 -8.47
CA ALA A 50 -9.25 13.55 -9.47
C ALA A 50 -7.88 13.20 -8.84
N LEU A 51 -7.56 13.81 -7.69
CA LEU A 51 -6.35 13.51 -6.94
C LEU A 51 -6.32 12.07 -6.44
N GLY A 52 -7.46 11.50 -6.03
CA GLY A 52 -7.57 10.08 -5.66
C GLY A 52 -7.23 9.14 -6.82
N TRP A 53 -7.68 9.47 -8.04
CA TRP A 53 -7.30 8.73 -9.26
C TRP A 53 -5.81 8.86 -9.60
N ILE A 54 -5.25 10.06 -9.45
CA ILE A 54 -3.81 10.29 -9.66
C ILE A 54 -2.98 9.46 -8.71
N VAL A 55 -3.34 9.40 -7.41
CA VAL A 55 -2.64 8.56 -6.43
C VAL A 55 -2.79 7.08 -6.76
N SER A 56 -4.00 6.65 -7.15
CA SER A 56 -4.25 5.25 -7.51
C SER A 56 -3.42 4.81 -8.72
N LEU A 57 -3.34 5.65 -9.76
CA LEU A 57 -2.53 5.41 -10.95
C LEU A 57 -1.02 5.53 -10.66
N GLY A 58 -0.64 6.55 -9.89
CA GLY A 58 0.75 6.83 -9.52
C GLY A 58 1.34 5.79 -8.56
N SER A 59 0.51 4.99 -7.87
CA SER A 59 0.93 3.94 -6.94
C SER A 59 1.92 2.94 -7.55
N ALA A 60 1.82 2.66 -8.85
CA ALA A 60 2.74 1.79 -9.58
C ALA A 60 4.16 2.38 -9.71
N ALA A 61 4.29 3.71 -9.68
CA ALA A 61 5.56 4.40 -9.83
C ALA A 61 6.27 4.66 -8.49
N VAL A 62 5.58 4.50 -7.35
CA VAL A 62 6.09 4.93 -6.04
C VAL A 62 7.43 4.27 -5.69
N TYR A 63 7.53 2.94 -5.76
CA TYR A 63 8.77 2.23 -5.43
C TYR A 63 9.55 1.75 -6.65
N SER A 64 9.03 1.98 -7.85
CA SER A 64 9.69 1.66 -9.12
C SER A 64 11.13 2.21 -9.22
N PRO A 65 11.43 3.47 -8.83
CA PRO A 65 12.81 3.98 -8.84
C PRO A 65 13.77 3.17 -7.96
N ILE A 66 13.31 2.72 -6.79
CA ILE A 66 14.11 1.89 -5.88
C ILE A 66 14.34 0.51 -6.53
N ALA A 67 13.30 -0.08 -7.09
CA ALA A 67 13.39 -1.39 -7.75
C ALA A 67 14.36 -1.34 -8.93
N PHE A 68 14.29 -0.30 -9.75
CA PHE A 68 15.21 -0.10 -10.87
C PHE A 68 16.67 -0.03 -10.41
N ARG A 69 16.97 0.81 -9.39
CA ARG A 69 18.33 0.88 -8.81
C ARG A 69 18.80 -0.50 -8.33
N LEU A 70 17.94 -1.22 -7.62
CA LEU A 70 18.29 -2.50 -7.03
C LEU A 70 18.58 -3.57 -8.08
N LEU A 71 17.84 -3.55 -9.19
CA LEU A 71 18.02 -4.48 -10.32
C LEU A 71 19.24 -4.15 -11.19
N THR A 72 19.72 -2.89 -11.18
CA THR A 72 20.90 -2.49 -11.96
C THR A 72 22.19 -2.57 -11.17
N THR A 73 22.20 -2.16 -9.90
CA THR A 73 23.43 -2.16 -9.08
C THR A 73 23.66 -3.49 -8.37
N HIS A 74 22.64 -4.35 -8.25
CA HIS A 74 22.69 -5.59 -7.47
C HIS A 74 23.16 -5.40 -6.02
N GLU A 75 22.96 -4.20 -5.47
CA GLU A 75 23.42 -3.81 -4.14
C GLU A 75 22.24 -3.30 -3.30
N ALA A 76 21.93 -4.02 -2.21
CA ALA A 76 20.88 -3.63 -1.27
C ALA A 76 21.40 -2.79 -0.09
N GLU A 77 22.60 -2.23 -0.21
CA GLU A 77 23.20 -1.47 0.88
C GLU A 77 22.35 -0.22 1.22
N GLY A 78 22.20 0.02 2.53
CA GLY A 78 21.41 1.12 3.05
C GLY A 78 19.90 0.87 3.16
N LEU A 79 19.34 -0.18 2.55
CA LEU A 79 17.91 -0.52 2.69
C LEU A 79 17.63 -1.41 3.92
N ALA A 80 16.55 -1.15 4.65
CA ALA A 80 16.14 -1.96 5.80
C ALA A 80 15.20 -3.09 5.35
N ILE A 81 15.63 -4.35 5.49
CA ILE A 81 14.80 -5.52 5.14
C ILE A 81 13.49 -5.56 5.93
N GLN A 82 13.53 -5.10 7.19
CA GLN A 82 12.36 -5.03 8.08
C GLN A 82 11.26 -4.13 7.50
N THR A 83 11.64 -3.02 6.84
CA THR A 83 10.68 -2.13 6.19
C THR A 83 9.92 -2.88 5.11
N TRP A 84 10.63 -3.55 4.20
CA TRP A 84 10.01 -4.27 3.10
C TRP A 84 9.19 -5.47 3.57
N LEU A 85 9.62 -6.17 4.62
CA LEU A 85 8.85 -7.25 5.23
C LEU A 85 7.52 -6.75 5.81
N LEU A 86 7.57 -5.68 6.61
CA LEU A 86 6.38 -5.07 7.21
C LEU A 86 5.44 -4.49 6.16
N SER A 87 5.98 -3.83 5.12
CA SER A 87 5.17 -3.31 4.01
C SER A 87 4.47 -4.44 3.25
N THR A 88 5.18 -5.53 2.96
CA THR A 88 4.62 -6.69 2.24
C THR A 88 3.48 -7.32 3.02
N VAL A 89 3.67 -7.55 4.32
CA VAL A 89 2.62 -8.09 5.21
C VAL A 89 1.46 -7.11 5.35
N GLY A 90 1.74 -5.81 5.53
CA GLY A 90 0.73 -4.77 5.70
C GLY A 90 -0.16 -4.59 4.47
N PHE A 91 0.43 -4.46 3.28
CA PHE A 91 -0.32 -4.36 2.03
C PHE A 91 -1.03 -5.68 1.69
N GLY A 92 -0.41 -6.82 1.94
CA GLY A 92 -1.03 -8.13 1.77
C GLY A 92 -2.28 -8.30 2.65
N ALA A 93 -2.23 -7.89 3.91
CA ALA A 93 -3.37 -7.90 4.81
C ALA A 93 -4.50 -6.95 4.34
N ALA A 94 -4.14 -5.78 3.79
CA ALA A 94 -5.10 -4.83 3.24
C ALA A 94 -5.89 -5.38 2.03
N LEU A 95 -5.34 -6.40 1.34
CA LEU A 95 -6.00 -7.06 0.20
C LEU A 95 -7.01 -8.15 0.60
N VAL A 96 -6.89 -8.73 1.80
CA VAL A 96 -7.74 -9.86 2.25
C VAL A 96 -9.21 -9.48 2.25
N TYR A 97 -9.53 -8.32 2.84
CA TYR A 97 -10.90 -7.84 2.97
C TYR A 97 -11.59 -7.62 1.60
N PRO A 98 -11.03 -6.82 0.68
CA PRO A 98 -11.69 -6.58 -0.59
C PRO A 98 -11.76 -7.80 -1.51
N LEU A 99 -10.77 -8.70 -1.46
CA LEU A 99 -10.82 -9.97 -2.18
C LEU A 99 -11.94 -10.88 -1.66
N ARG A 100 -12.17 -10.92 -0.34
CA ARG A 100 -13.25 -11.71 0.26
C ARG A 100 -14.64 -11.21 -0.10
N HIS A 101 -14.82 -9.90 -0.11
CA HIS A 101 -16.10 -9.27 -0.44
C HIS A 101 -16.32 -9.07 -1.93
N ARG A 102 -15.38 -9.52 -2.78
CA ARG A 102 -15.44 -9.42 -4.25
C ARG A 102 -15.71 -8.00 -4.73
N TYR A 103 -15.10 -7.00 -4.08
CA TYR A 103 -15.16 -5.63 -4.58
C TYR A 103 -14.49 -5.53 -5.96
N PRO A 104 -14.89 -4.56 -6.79
CA PRO A 104 -14.22 -4.33 -8.06
C PRO A 104 -12.74 -3.97 -7.84
N LEU A 105 -11.87 -4.45 -8.73
CA LEU A 105 -10.42 -4.22 -8.65
C LEU A 105 -10.08 -2.72 -8.54
N SER A 106 -10.86 -1.85 -9.18
CA SER A 106 -10.68 -0.40 -9.11
C SER A 106 -10.71 0.17 -7.68
N SER A 107 -11.34 -0.51 -6.72
CA SER A 107 -11.41 -0.05 -5.33
C SER A 107 -10.14 -0.33 -4.52
N TYR A 108 -9.29 -1.27 -4.96
CA TYR A 108 -8.09 -1.68 -4.20
C TYR A 108 -6.85 -1.92 -5.08
N ALA A 109 -6.90 -1.55 -6.35
CA ALA A 109 -5.80 -1.70 -7.31
C ALA A 109 -4.49 -1.09 -6.80
N GLU A 110 -4.55 0.07 -6.14
CA GLU A 110 -3.39 0.70 -5.51
C GLU A 110 -2.69 -0.23 -4.51
N TYR A 111 -3.44 -0.91 -3.65
CA TYR A 111 -2.86 -1.83 -2.68
C TYR A 111 -2.25 -3.07 -3.36
N VAL A 112 -2.80 -3.52 -4.50
CA VAL A 112 -2.22 -4.60 -5.31
C VAL A 112 -0.87 -4.15 -5.88
N CYS A 113 -0.81 -2.96 -6.46
CA CYS A 113 0.42 -2.40 -7.01
C CYS A 113 1.52 -2.23 -5.95
N LEU A 114 1.16 -1.70 -4.77
CA LEU A 114 2.10 -1.50 -3.67
C LEU A 114 2.53 -2.81 -3.00
N ALA A 115 1.61 -3.78 -2.85
CA ALA A 115 1.95 -5.13 -2.37
C ALA A 115 2.96 -5.81 -3.31
N THR A 116 2.72 -5.71 -4.62
CA THR A 116 3.60 -6.34 -5.63
C THR A 116 5.00 -5.70 -5.62
N GLN A 117 5.08 -4.37 -5.60
CA GLN A 117 6.36 -3.66 -5.55
C GLN A 117 7.12 -3.93 -4.24
N SER A 118 6.43 -3.94 -3.10
CA SER A 118 7.08 -4.21 -1.80
C SER A 118 7.57 -5.66 -1.69
N ALA A 119 6.85 -6.63 -2.25
CA ALA A 119 7.28 -8.02 -2.36
C ALA A 119 8.54 -8.19 -3.23
N LEU A 120 8.55 -7.53 -4.40
CA LEU A 120 9.71 -7.51 -5.29
C LEU A 120 10.94 -6.94 -4.56
N LEU A 121 10.76 -5.82 -3.86
CA LEU A 121 11.84 -5.17 -3.12
C LEU A 121 12.32 -6.01 -1.94
N LEU A 122 11.40 -6.66 -1.22
CA LEU A 122 11.77 -7.61 -0.17
C LEU A 122 12.65 -8.74 -0.71
N LEU A 123 12.27 -9.33 -1.85
CA LEU A 123 13.04 -10.40 -2.49
C LEU A 123 14.42 -9.90 -2.91
N CYS A 124 14.49 -8.79 -3.64
CA CYS A 124 15.76 -8.23 -4.10
C CYS A 124 16.66 -7.81 -2.93
N VAL A 125 16.12 -7.20 -1.87
CA VAL A 125 16.90 -6.81 -0.68
C VAL A 125 17.39 -8.05 0.07
N ALA A 126 16.59 -9.12 0.15
CA ALA A 126 17.02 -10.36 0.79
C ALA A 126 18.15 -11.05 0.02
N VAL A 127 18.02 -11.14 -1.31
CA VAL A 127 19.01 -11.78 -2.19
C VAL A 127 20.32 -10.96 -2.24
N TYR A 128 20.23 -9.69 -2.60
CA TYR A 128 21.43 -8.84 -2.78
C TYR A 128 22.03 -8.34 -1.47
N GLY A 129 21.25 -8.31 -0.39
CA GLY A 129 21.78 -7.98 0.93
C GLY A 129 22.54 -9.12 1.59
N GLY A 130 22.58 -10.33 1.01
CA GLY A 130 23.14 -11.51 1.67
C GLY A 130 22.31 -12.00 2.87
N HIS A 131 21.10 -11.45 3.05
CA HIS A 131 20.17 -11.79 4.13
C HIS A 131 19.07 -12.72 3.60
N ALA A 132 19.44 -13.73 2.80
CA ALA A 132 18.54 -14.73 2.24
C ALA A 132 17.97 -15.64 3.33
N THR A 133 17.28 -15.05 4.29
CA THR A 133 16.53 -15.75 5.31
C THR A 133 15.35 -16.43 4.61
N PRO A 134 15.08 -17.70 4.91
CA PRO A 134 13.96 -18.42 4.31
C PRO A 134 12.64 -17.68 4.55
N LEU A 135 12.51 -16.95 5.65
CA LEU A 135 11.33 -16.12 5.93
C LEU A 135 11.14 -14.95 4.95
N ALA A 136 12.19 -14.20 4.60
CA ALA A 136 12.08 -13.09 3.66
C ALA A 136 11.82 -13.58 2.23
N ALA A 137 12.47 -14.68 1.83
CA ALA A 137 12.22 -15.32 0.55
C ALA A 137 10.80 -15.89 0.46
N CYS A 138 10.34 -16.61 1.49
CA CYS A 138 8.97 -17.13 1.56
C CYS A 138 7.94 -15.99 1.62
N ALA A 139 8.20 -14.90 2.34
CA ALA A 139 7.29 -13.75 2.40
C ALA A 139 7.22 -13.02 1.05
N GLY A 140 8.34 -12.76 0.38
CA GLY A 140 8.37 -12.15 -0.94
C GLY A 140 7.70 -13.04 -2.00
N LEU A 141 7.99 -14.34 -1.97
CA LEU A 141 7.42 -15.31 -2.90
C LEU A 141 5.92 -15.54 -2.64
N SER A 142 5.50 -15.70 -1.38
CA SER A 142 4.07 -15.82 -1.05
C SER A 142 3.31 -14.54 -1.40
N ALA A 143 3.92 -13.36 -1.26
CA ALA A 143 3.32 -12.10 -1.66
C ALA A 143 3.14 -12.01 -3.18
N LEU A 144 4.15 -12.42 -3.95
CA LEU A 144 4.09 -12.53 -5.42
C LEU A 144 3.06 -13.59 -5.86
N LEU A 145 2.91 -14.67 -5.11
CA LEU A 145 1.98 -15.77 -5.39
C LEU A 145 0.58 -15.57 -4.80
N GLY A 146 0.34 -14.48 -4.06
CA GLY A 146 -0.99 -14.05 -3.63
C GLY A 146 -1.28 -14.16 -2.13
N ILE A 147 -0.49 -13.50 -1.26
CA ILE A 147 -0.83 -13.33 0.17
C ILE A 147 -2.27 -12.86 0.38
N GLY A 148 -2.79 -11.99 -0.48
CA GLY A 148 -4.18 -11.55 -0.42
C GLY A 148 -5.18 -12.69 -0.66
N ALA A 149 -4.91 -13.58 -1.61
CA ALA A 149 -5.77 -14.71 -1.97
C ALA A 149 -5.66 -15.87 -0.95
N VAL A 150 -4.45 -16.16 -0.47
CA VAL A 150 -4.17 -17.17 0.55
C VAL A 150 -4.72 -16.72 1.92
N GLY A 151 -4.51 -15.47 2.31
CA GLY A 151 -5.14 -14.88 3.49
C GLY A 151 -6.67 -14.84 3.37
N ALA A 152 -7.19 -14.53 2.18
CA ALA A 152 -8.61 -14.68 1.86
C ALA A 152 -9.08 -16.15 1.79
N ALA A 153 -8.23 -17.17 1.80
CA ALA A 153 -8.70 -18.56 1.93
C ALA A 153 -8.70 -19.00 3.40
N LEU A 154 -7.68 -18.60 4.17
CA LEU A 154 -7.39 -19.11 5.50
C LEU A 154 -8.02 -18.31 6.65
N VAL A 155 -8.28 -17.01 6.49
CA VAL A 155 -8.79 -16.17 7.58
C VAL A 155 -10.30 -16.39 7.79
N PRO A 156 -10.76 -16.80 9.00
CA PRO A 156 -12.19 -16.94 9.30
C PRO A 156 -12.92 -15.59 9.25
N LEU A 157 -14.18 -15.58 8.80
CA LEU A 157 -15.03 -14.37 8.66
C LEU A 157 -15.17 -13.54 9.95
N ARG A 158 -14.93 -14.15 11.12
CA ARG A 158 -14.97 -13.42 12.41
C ARG A 158 -13.77 -12.49 12.61
N PHE A 159 -12.63 -12.80 11.99
CA PHE A 159 -11.43 -11.97 12.02
C PHE A 159 -11.40 -10.92 10.90
N THR A 160 -12.13 -11.14 9.79
CA THR A 160 -12.25 -10.12 8.73
C THR A 160 -12.99 -8.88 9.22
N LYS A 161 -13.86 -9.00 10.23
CA LYS A 161 -14.51 -7.85 10.89
C LYS A 161 -13.51 -7.01 11.67
N ILE A 162 -12.53 -7.60 12.34
CA ILE A 162 -11.43 -6.88 13.00
C ILE A 162 -10.56 -6.18 11.94
N ILE A 163 -10.25 -6.87 10.84
CA ILE A 163 -9.51 -6.29 9.71
C ILE A 163 -10.30 -5.12 9.06
N GLN A 164 -11.64 -5.19 9.02
CA GLN A 164 -12.53 -4.19 8.44
C GLN A 164 -12.84 -3.00 9.36
N GLU A 165 -13.08 -3.23 10.64
CA GLU A 165 -13.10 -2.18 11.66
C GLU A 165 -11.73 -1.50 11.73
N SER A 166 -10.69 -2.21 11.27
CA SER A 166 -9.38 -1.71 11.00
C SER A 166 -9.12 -1.34 9.52
N ARG A 167 -10.06 -0.63 8.86
CA ARG A 167 -9.65 0.28 7.76
C ARG A 167 -8.42 1.14 8.14
N GLY A 168 -8.13 1.27 9.44
CA GLY A 168 -6.89 1.78 10.03
C GLY A 168 -5.76 0.77 10.39
N ALA A 169 -5.93 -0.54 10.63
CA ALA A 169 -4.78 -1.39 11.08
C ALA A 169 -3.88 -1.86 9.93
N GLY A 170 -4.42 -1.99 8.72
CA GLY A 170 -3.57 -2.02 7.52
C GLY A 170 -2.70 -0.76 7.48
N SER A 171 -3.31 0.40 7.77
CA SER A 171 -2.61 1.68 7.87
C SER A 171 -1.59 1.73 9.01
N THR A 172 -1.85 1.14 10.18
CA THR A 172 -0.90 1.10 11.32
C THR A 172 0.35 0.28 11.00
N LEU A 173 0.19 -0.90 10.38
CA LEU A 173 1.33 -1.70 9.94
C LEU A 173 2.12 -1.00 8.83
N LEU A 174 1.44 -0.32 7.91
CA LEU A 174 2.07 0.46 6.85
C LEU A 174 2.82 1.68 7.38
N ILE A 175 2.26 2.38 8.37
CA ILE A 175 2.93 3.45 9.13
C ILE A 175 4.19 2.89 9.80
N GLY A 176 4.07 1.77 10.51
CA GLY A 176 5.19 1.13 11.20
C GLY A 176 6.30 0.65 10.26
N SER A 177 5.95 0.28 9.01
CA SER A 177 6.91 -0.24 8.05
C SER A 177 8.03 0.73 7.70
N ILE A 178 7.81 2.05 7.81
CA ILE A 178 8.81 3.06 7.45
C ILE A 178 9.81 3.33 8.60
N LEU A 179 9.42 3.03 9.85
CA LEU A 179 10.24 3.34 11.04
C LEU A 179 11.63 2.67 11.05
N PRO A 180 11.80 1.38 10.66
CA PRO A 180 13.12 0.77 10.57
C PRO A 180 14.06 1.52 9.62
N GLN A 181 13.56 1.98 8.47
CA GLN A 181 14.35 2.75 7.52
C GLN A 181 14.76 4.11 8.09
N ILE A 182 13.82 4.84 8.69
CA ILE A 182 14.11 6.14 9.33
C ILE A 182 15.19 5.99 10.41
N THR A 183 15.07 4.95 11.23
CA THR A 183 16.03 4.66 12.30
C THR A 183 17.40 4.30 11.74
N LYS A 184 17.44 3.49 10.67
CA LYS A 184 18.68 3.10 9.98
C LYS A 184 19.38 4.31 9.37
N ASN A 185 18.65 5.17 8.66
CA ASN A 185 19.18 6.39 8.06
C ASN A 185 19.74 7.35 9.12
N PHE A 186 19.01 7.55 10.23
CA PHE A 186 19.47 8.39 11.33
C PHE A 186 20.76 7.86 11.98
N ARG A 187 20.84 6.56 12.25
CA ARG A 187 22.03 5.93 12.86
C ARG A 187 23.25 5.98 11.94
N ARG A 188 23.06 5.77 10.63
CA ARG A 188 24.15 5.76 9.65
C ARG A 188 24.52 7.16 9.14
N ARG A 189 23.73 8.19 9.46
CA ARG A 189 23.84 9.55 8.90
C ARG A 189 24.05 9.56 7.39
N SER A 190 23.30 8.71 6.70
CA SER A 190 23.31 8.59 5.24
C SER A 190 21.86 8.58 4.77
N GLY A 191 21.60 9.16 3.58
CA GLY A 191 20.29 9.07 2.93
C GLY A 191 19.85 7.62 2.68
N GLY A 192 20.81 6.68 2.76
CA GLY A 192 20.59 5.26 2.55
C GLY A 192 20.33 4.94 1.08
N GLY A 193 20.03 3.68 0.80
CA GLY A 193 19.73 3.22 -0.55
C GLY A 193 18.35 3.63 -1.10
N TRP A 194 17.67 4.56 -0.43
CA TRP A 194 16.30 4.96 -0.73
C TRP A 194 16.29 6.06 -1.79
N SER A 195 15.44 5.93 -2.81
CA SER A 195 15.38 6.92 -3.90
C SER A 195 14.70 8.23 -3.45
N PRO A 196 15.31 9.41 -3.72
CA PRO A 196 14.69 10.71 -3.44
C PRO A 196 13.35 10.91 -4.15
N ILE A 197 13.22 10.37 -5.37
CA ILE A 197 11.99 10.42 -6.15
C ILE A 197 10.89 9.59 -5.46
N SER A 198 11.22 8.38 -5.02
CA SER A 198 10.28 7.51 -4.30
C SER A 198 9.83 8.10 -2.98
N SER A 199 10.72 8.76 -2.23
CA SER A 199 10.35 9.43 -0.98
C SER A 199 9.42 10.62 -1.23
N ALA A 200 9.72 11.43 -2.26
CA ALA A 200 8.86 12.56 -2.64
C ALA A 200 7.46 12.08 -3.07
N LEU A 201 7.39 11.06 -3.95
CA LEU A 201 6.11 10.47 -4.37
C LEU A 201 5.31 9.91 -3.19
N SER A 202 5.98 9.25 -2.24
CA SER A 202 5.31 8.71 -1.04
C SER A 202 4.79 9.83 -0.13
N ALA A 203 5.56 10.90 0.06
CA ALA A 203 5.14 12.06 0.84
C ALA A 203 3.96 12.79 0.18
N SER A 204 4.03 13.05 -1.13
CA SER A 204 2.94 13.66 -1.89
C SER A 204 1.68 12.81 -1.88
N GLY A 205 1.81 11.48 -2.07
CA GLY A 205 0.70 10.54 -2.00
C GLY A 205 0.03 10.55 -0.63
N ALA A 206 0.81 10.56 0.46
CA ALA A 206 0.27 10.64 1.81
C ALA A 206 -0.46 11.98 2.08
N ALA A 207 0.10 13.11 1.62
CA ALA A 207 -0.55 14.41 1.74
C ALA A 207 -1.87 14.48 0.97
N ILE A 208 -1.91 13.94 -0.25
CA ILE A 208 -3.14 13.82 -1.04
C ILE A 208 -4.15 12.95 -0.29
N ARG A 209 -3.73 11.80 0.28
CA ARG A 209 -4.62 10.90 1.04
C ARG A 209 -5.24 11.59 2.26
N VAL A 210 -4.51 12.44 2.96
CA VAL A 210 -5.05 13.30 4.03
C VAL A 210 -6.14 14.21 3.47
N PHE A 211 -5.85 14.96 2.40
CA PHE A 211 -6.80 15.88 1.78
C PHE A 211 -8.07 15.15 1.28
N THR A 212 -7.91 14.06 0.54
CA THR A 212 -9.06 13.29 0.02
C THR A 212 -9.88 12.67 1.14
N THR A 213 -9.26 12.27 2.25
CA THR A 213 -9.99 11.69 3.39
C THR A 213 -10.87 12.75 4.06
N ILE A 214 -10.35 13.96 4.24
CA ILE A 214 -11.13 15.10 4.76
C ILE A 214 -12.31 15.41 3.84
N GLN A 215 -12.09 15.41 2.51
CA GLN A 215 -13.11 15.84 1.54
C GLN A 215 -14.13 14.76 1.15
N LEU A 216 -13.75 13.48 1.11
CA LEU A 216 -14.58 12.40 0.56
C LEU A 216 -15.20 11.50 1.61
N THR A 217 -14.49 11.21 2.70
CA THR A 217 -14.89 10.15 3.64
C THR A 217 -15.24 10.70 5.02
N GLY A 218 -14.47 11.67 5.54
CA GLY A 218 -14.65 12.20 6.89
C GLY A 218 -14.31 11.23 8.02
N ASP A 219 -13.68 10.08 7.72
CA ASP A 219 -13.32 9.06 8.70
C ASP A 219 -12.09 9.49 9.52
N ARG A 220 -12.29 9.72 10.82
CA ARG A 220 -11.25 10.19 11.75
C ARG A 220 -10.13 9.17 11.94
N LEU A 221 -10.43 7.87 11.95
CA LEU A 221 -9.42 6.84 12.16
C LEU A 221 -8.49 6.73 10.95
N LEU A 222 -9.09 6.80 9.76
CA LEU A 222 -8.35 6.81 8.50
C LEU A 222 -7.51 8.10 8.36
N LEU A 223 -8.08 9.24 8.75
CA LEU A 223 -7.40 10.53 8.71
C LEU A 223 -6.15 10.54 9.60
N VAL A 224 -6.26 10.09 10.86
CA VAL A 224 -5.11 10.01 11.78
C VAL A 224 -4.02 9.11 11.20
N SER A 225 -4.40 7.98 10.60
CA SER A 225 -3.46 7.06 9.99
C SER A 225 -2.69 7.71 8.83
N PHE A 226 -3.39 8.39 7.92
CA PHE A 226 -2.72 9.09 6.82
C PHE A 226 -1.90 10.28 7.28
N LEU A 227 -2.29 10.96 8.36
CA LEU A 227 -1.53 12.06 8.94
C LEU A 227 -0.19 11.56 9.49
N ILE A 228 -0.20 10.48 10.27
CA ILE A 228 1.03 9.86 10.79
C ILE A 228 1.89 9.37 9.61
N GLY A 229 1.27 8.74 8.60
CA GLY A 229 1.96 8.33 7.38
C GLY A 229 2.62 9.49 6.64
N ALA A 230 1.94 10.64 6.53
CA ALA A 230 2.48 11.84 5.90
C ALA A 230 3.67 12.39 6.69
N ILE A 231 3.59 12.42 8.02
CA ILE A 231 4.69 12.84 8.89
C ILE A 231 5.91 11.93 8.69
N LEU A 232 5.74 10.61 8.75
CA LEU A 232 6.85 9.67 8.60
C LEU A 232 7.50 9.74 7.21
N ASN A 233 6.70 9.85 6.14
CA ASN A 233 7.24 10.01 4.79
C ASN A 233 7.97 11.35 4.61
N SER A 234 7.50 12.41 5.30
CA SER A 234 8.16 13.71 5.29
C SER A 234 9.49 13.66 6.04
N ILE A 235 9.55 12.99 7.19
CA ILE A 235 10.79 12.75 7.95
C ILE A 235 11.79 11.95 7.10
N LEU A 236 11.34 10.86 6.46
CA LEU A 236 12.20 10.06 5.59
C LEU A 236 12.74 10.90 4.42
N THR A 237 11.88 11.69 3.78
CA THR A 237 12.28 12.59 2.69
C THR A 237 13.31 13.61 3.17
N ALA A 238 13.09 14.24 4.34
CA ALA A 238 14.05 15.18 4.92
C ALA A 238 15.40 14.51 5.21
N GLN A 239 15.41 13.29 5.76
CA GLN A 239 16.65 12.53 5.98
C GLN A 239 17.39 12.25 4.67
N ILE A 240 16.68 11.89 3.60
CA ILE A 240 17.29 11.63 2.29
C ILE A 240 17.88 12.91 1.71
N LEU A 241 17.20 14.05 1.82
CA LEU A 241 17.71 15.33 1.30
C LEU A 241 18.89 15.86 2.11
N ILE A 242 18.86 15.72 3.44
CA ILE A 242 19.92 16.23 4.33
C ILE A 242 21.14 15.31 4.31
N PHE A 243 20.94 13.99 4.44
CA PHE A 243 22.03 13.01 4.53
C PHE A 243 22.43 12.40 3.18
N GLY A 244 21.66 12.62 2.12
CA GLY A 244 22.01 12.17 0.76
C GLY A 244 22.91 13.15 0.01
N ASN A 245 23.04 14.38 0.52
CA ASN A 245 23.91 15.41 -0.03
C ASN A 245 25.18 15.64 0.82
N ALA A 246 25.46 14.71 1.74
CA ALA A 246 26.56 14.74 2.70
C ALA A 246 27.60 13.65 2.38
#